data_AF-A0A0C3CM19-F1
#
_entry.id   AF-A0A0C3CM19-F1
#
_cell.length_a   1.000
_cell.length_b   1.000
_cell.length_c   1.000
_cell.angle_alpha   90.00
_cell.angle_beta   90.00
_cell.angle_gamma   90.00
#
_symmetry.space_group_name_H-M   'P 1'
#
loop_
_entity.id
_entity.type
_entity.pdbx_description
1 polymer ?
#
loop_
_entity_poly.entity_id
_entity_poly.type
_entity_poly.pdbx_seq_one_letter_code
_entity_poly.pdbx_strand_id
1 'polypeptide(L)'
;MESAHVEILISNYLLLTAGLPLCTTAQHVIDLSGNGWTVKNSEGNVSVPGSSPSQAHLDLFAANVICESYYGLNDIDLHWISWSNWTYTSEPITGLLVCSLLI
;
A
#
# COMPACT_ATOMS: atom_id res chain seq x y z
N MET A 1 -45.96 53.03 31.34
CA MET A 1 -46.96 51.98 31.06
C MET A 1 -47.14 52.06 29.56
N GLU A 2 -46.39 51.31 28.76
CA GLU A 2 -46.48 49.85 28.59
C GLU A 2 -45.13 49.28 28.13
N SER A 3 -44.88 48.03 28.52
CA SER A 3 -43.63 47.28 28.33
C SER A 3 -43.85 46.19 27.29
N ALA A 4 -42.91 46.03 26.36
CA ALA A 4 -42.50 44.78 25.67
C ALA A 4 -41.58 45.22 24.50
N HIS A 5 -40.26 45.15 24.61
CA HIS A 5 -39.44 43.94 24.46
C HIS A 5 -39.76 43.16 23.18
N VAL A 6 -38.70 42.71 22.51
CA VAL A 6 -38.62 41.56 21.59
C VAL A 6 -38.32 41.96 20.13
N GLU A 7 -37.03 41.76 19.79
CA GLU A 7 -36.46 41.49 18.45
C GLU A 7 -36.30 42.75 17.57
N ILE A 8 -35.17 43.06 16.95
CA ILE A 8 -34.19 42.20 16.31
C ILE A 8 -32.83 42.94 16.40
N LEU A 9 -32.05 42.66 17.45
CA LEU A 9 -30.61 42.89 17.36
C LEU A 9 -30.05 41.78 16.49
N ILE A 10 -30.11 41.93 15.16
CA ILE A 10 -29.29 41.13 14.23
C ILE A 10 -27.86 41.63 14.33
N SER A 11 -27.29 41.26 15.47
CA SER A 11 -25.92 40.83 15.72
C SER A 11 -24.99 41.02 14.52
N ASN A 12 -24.07 41.98 14.67
CA ASN A 12 -22.77 41.97 14.03
C ASN A 12 -22.09 40.61 14.30
N TYR A 13 -22.28 39.64 13.43
CA TYR A 13 -21.35 38.54 13.25
C TYR A 13 -21.10 38.36 11.76
N LEU A 14 -20.43 39.36 11.18
CA LEU A 14 -19.55 39.08 10.05
C LEU A 14 -18.47 38.17 10.61
N LEU A 15 -18.68 36.86 10.52
CA LEU A 15 -17.67 35.85 10.82
C LEU A 15 -16.49 36.09 9.88
N LEU A 16 -15.51 36.85 10.36
CA LEU A 16 -14.14 36.74 9.90
C LEU A 16 -13.70 35.31 10.25
N THR A 17 -13.89 34.38 9.33
CA THR A 17 -13.06 33.16 9.32
C THR A 17 -11.69 33.58 8.80
N ALA A 18 -10.96 34.35 9.63
CA ALA A 18 -9.56 34.65 9.39
C ALA A 18 -8.81 33.32 9.41
N GLY A 19 -8.12 33.04 8.31
CA GLY A 19 -7.52 31.75 7.98
C GLY A 19 -6.89 31.04 9.17
N LEU A 20 -7.52 29.95 9.60
CA LEU A 20 -6.79 28.87 10.25
C LEU A 20 -5.79 28.36 9.19
N PRO A 21 -4.47 28.43 9.44
CA PRO A 21 -3.54 27.68 8.61
C PRO A 21 -3.94 26.21 8.74
N LEU A 22 -4.45 25.62 7.67
CA LEU A 22 -4.63 24.19 7.60
C LEU A 22 -3.23 23.60 7.77
N CYS A 23 -2.94 23.04 8.94
CA CYS A 23 -1.76 22.22 9.14
C CYS A 23 -1.92 21.01 8.21
N THR A 24 -1.37 21.10 7.01
CA THR A 24 -1.24 19.95 6.12
C THR A 24 -0.18 19.05 6.73
N THR A 25 -0.56 17.85 7.15
CA THR A 25 0.41 16.81 7.46
C THR A 25 1.20 16.53 6.18
N ALA A 26 2.53 16.67 6.23
CA ALA A 26 3.36 16.26 5.11
C ALA A 26 3.25 14.73 4.98
N GLN A 27 2.74 14.26 3.84
CA GLN A 27 2.64 12.82 3.58
C GLN A 27 4.02 12.29 3.22
N HIS A 28 4.49 11.27 3.94
CA HIS A 28 5.69 10.51 3.58
C HIS A 28 5.26 9.17 2.99
N VAL A 29 5.29 9.06 1.66
CA VAL A 29 4.89 7.86 0.93
C VAL A 29 6.13 7.21 0.33
N ILE A 30 6.27 5.90 0.55
CA ILE A 30 7.25 5.08 -0.15
C ILE A 30 6.46 4.18 -1.08
N ASP A 31 6.69 4.35 -2.39
CA ASP A 31 6.13 3.43 -3.38
C ASP A 31 6.88 2.10 -3.32
N LEU A 32 6.13 1.02 -3.14
CA LEU A 32 6.65 -0.36 -3.10
C LEU A 32 6.56 -1.04 -4.47
N SER A 33 6.02 -0.34 -5.47
CA SER A 33 5.79 -0.89 -6.80
C SER A 33 7.08 -1.01 -7.62
N GLY A 34 7.05 -1.91 -8.60
CA GLY A 34 8.14 -2.19 -9.50
C GLY A 34 8.97 -3.41 -9.09
N ASN A 35 10.24 -3.39 -9.50
CA ASN A 35 11.18 -4.49 -9.34
C ASN A 35 11.92 -4.40 -7.99
N GLY A 36 12.88 -5.31 -7.77
CA GLY A 36 13.71 -5.32 -6.55
C GLY A 36 13.16 -6.23 -5.45
N TRP A 37 12.13 -7.01 -5.77
CA TRP A 37 11.63 -8.09 -4.93
C TRP A 37 12.30 -9.41 -5.31
N THR A 38 12.45 -10.28 -4.33
CA THR A 38 12.80 -11.69 -4.51
C THR A 38 11.62 -12.54 -4.07
N VAL A 39 11.21 -13.49 -4.92
CA VAL A 39 10.12 -14.41 -4.65
C VAL A 39 10.69 -15.79 -4.40
N LYS A 40 10.39 -16.34 -3.22
CA LYS A 40 10.95 -17.62 -2.76
C LYS A 40 9.85 -18.54 -2.24
N ASN A 41 9.93 -19.82 -2.59
CA ASN A 41 9.02 -20.84 -2.06
C ASN A 41 9.42 -21.29 -0.64
N SER A 42 8.52 -21.98 0.07
CA SER A 42 8.76 -22.45 1.44
C SER A 42 9.93 -23.42 1.57
N GLU A 43 10.15 -24.27 0.57
CA GLU A 43 11.24 -25.24 0.55
C GLU A 43 12.59 -24.58 0.25
N GLY A 44 12.56 -23.37 -0.29
CA GLY A 44 13.72 -22.54 -0.59
C GLY A 44 14.59 -22.99 -1.76
N ASN A 45 14.12 -23.97 -2.53
CA ASN A 45 14.78 -24.46 -3.76
C ASN A 45 14.38 -23.67 -5.01
N VAL A 46 13.33 -22.84 -4.94
CA VAL A 46 12.93 -21.89 -5.98
C VAL A 46 13.09 -20.47 -5.44
N SER A 47 13.89 -19.67 -6.13
CA SER A 47 14.11 -18.25 -5.82
C SER A 47 14.28 -17.48 -7.13
N VAL A 48 13.40 -16.53 -7.40
CA VAL A 48 13.39 -15.75 -8.65
C VAL A 48 13.30 -14.25 -8.36
N PRO A 49 13.75 -13.39 -9.29
CA PRO A 49 13.38 -11.98 -9.26
C PRO A 49 11.85 -11.85 -9.33
N GLY A 50 11.30 -10.92 -8.56
CA GLY A 50 9.87 -10.61 -8.58
C GLY A 50 9.57 -9.14 -8.61
N SER A 51 8.27 -8.84 -8.63
CA SER A 51 7.75 -7.48 -8.71
C SER A 51 6.57 -7.27 -7.79
N SER A 52 6.22 -6.01 -7.53
CA SER A 52 5.01 -5.64 -6.79
C SER A 52 4.28 -4.52 -7.52
N PRO A 53 2.94 -4.56 -7.66
CA PRO A 53 2.09 -5.71 -7.41
C PRO A 53 2.37 -6.85 -8.42
N SER A 54 2.36 -8.10 -7.95
CA SER A 54 2.49 -9.30 -8.79
C SER A 54 1.83 -10.52 -8.13
N GLN A 55 1.97 -11.67 -8.77
CA GLN A 55 1.62 -12.99 -8.26
C GLN A 55 2.74 -13.98 -8.57
N ALA A 56 2.92 -15.01 -7.74
CA ALA A 56 4.04 -15.96 -7.90
C ALA A 56 4.10 -16.59 -9.30
N HIS A 57 2.94 -16.94 -9.88
CA HIS A 57 2.87 -17.46 -11.26
C HIS A 57 3.48 -16.50 -12.29
N LEU A 58 3.20 -15.20 -12.18
CA LEU A 58 3.70 -14.19 -13.13
C LEU A 58 5.22 -14.02 -13.01
N ASP A 59 5.73 -13.96 -11.79
CA ASP A 59 7.17 -13.79 -11.54
C ASP A 59 7.97 -15.05 -11.92
N LEU A 60 7.42 -16.25 -11.69
CA LEU A 60 7.99 -17.51 -12.17
C LEU A 60 8.01 -17.61 -13.69
N PHE A 61 6.94 -17.15 -14.35
CA PHE A 61 6.86 -17.10 -15.81
C PHE A 61 7.86 -16.10 -16.39
N ALA A 62 7.95 -14.90 -15.82
CA ALA A 62 8.93 -13.89 -16.24
C ALA A 62 10.39 -14.38 -16.07
N ALA A 63 10.64 -15.23 -15.08
CA ALA A 63 11.93 -15.88 -14.86
C ALA A 63 12.15 -17.16 -15.69
N ASN A 64 11.21 -17.55 -16.56
CA ASN A 64 11.21 -18.78 -17.35
C ASN A 64 11.34 -20.07 -16.52
N VAL A 65 10.86 -20.06 -15.27
CA VAL A 65 10.79 -21.28 -14.43
C VAL A 65 9.58 -22.13 -14.81
N ILE A 66 8.52 -21.47 -15.30
CA ILE A 66 7.29 -22.12 -15.77
C ILE A 66 6.94 -21.62 -17.17
N CYS A 67 6.14 -22.40 -17.88
CA CYS A 67 5.55 -22.01 -19.15
C CYS A 67 4.27 -21.17 -18.94
N GLU A 68 3.69 -20.69 -20.05
CA GLU A 68 2.41 -19.97 -20.05
C GLU A 68 1.32 -20.77 -19.30
N SER A 69 0.69 -20.14 -18.31
CA SER A 69 -0.22 -20.81 -17.36
C SER A 69 -1.49 -21.33 -18.02
N TYR A 70 -1.93 -20.71 -19.13
CA TYR A 70 -3.16 -21.12 -19.84
C TYR A 70 -2.94 -22.16 -20.94
N TYR A 71 -1.72 -22.69 -21.10
CA TYR A 71 -1.41 -23.63 -22.17
C TYR A 71 -1.47 -25.10 -21.71
N GLY A 72 -2.09 -25.96 -22.52
CA GLY A 72 -2.06 -27.41 -22.31
C GLY A 72 -2.74 -27.86 -21.00
N LEU A 73 -2.05 -28.68 -20.22
CA LEU A 73 -2.50 -29.22 -18.93
C LEU A 73 -1.89 -28.46 -17.74
N ASN A 74 -1.46 -27.21 -17.95
CA ASN A 74 -0.84 -26.39 -16.92
C ASN A 74 -1.82 -25.99 -15.80
N ASP A 75 -3.13 -26.22 -15.98
CA ASP A 75 -4.09 -26.17 -14.89
C ASP A 75 -3.79 -27.23 -13.81
N ILE A 76 -3.20 -28.37 -14.18
CA ILE A 76 -2.77 -29.44 -13.27
C ILE A 76 -1.25 -29.40 -13.03
N ASP A 77 -0.45 -29.27 -14.09
CA ASP A 77 1.01 -29.39 -14.02
C ASP A 77 1.66 -28.31 -13.15
N LEU A 78 0.99 -27.16 -12.97
CA LEU A 78 1.46 -26.05 -12.15
C LEU A 78 0.87 -26.01 -10.73
N HIS A 79 0.06 -27.01 -10.33
CA HIS A 79 -0.56 -27.04 -9.00
C HIS A 79 0.45 -26.98 -7.84
N TRP A 80 1.69 -27.43 -8.05
CA TRP A 80 2.75 -27.34 -7.04
C TRP A 80 3.00 -25.90 -6.56
N ILE A 81 2.71 -24.91 -7.41
CA ILE A 81 2.82 -23.49 -7.07
C ILE A 81 1.78 -23.14 -6.01
N SER A 82 0.52 -23.57 -6.19
CA SER A 82 -0.58 -23.32 -5.26
C SER A 82 -0.46 -24.09 -3.94
N TRP A 83 0.32 -25.16 -3.90
CA TRP A 83 0.56 -25.97 -2.68
C TRP A 83 1.74 -25.47 -1.84
N SER A 84 2.53 -24.51 -2.35
CA SER A 84 3.66 -23.93 -1.65
C SER A 84 3.33 -22.51 -1.14
N ASN A 85 3.97 -22.12 -0.04
CA ASN A 85 3.92 -20.73 0.40
C ASN A 85 4.98 -19.91 -0.36
N TRP A 86 4.61 -18.70 -0.76
CA TRP A 86 5.49 -17.79 -1.50
C TRP A 86 5.76 -16.53 -0.69
N THR A 87 7.04 -16.23 -0.45
CA THR A 87 7.48 -15.05 0.29
C THR A 87 8.10 -14.04 -0.68
N TYR A 88 7.63 -12.80 -0.61
CA TYR A 88 8.20 -11.64 -1.31
C TYR A 88 9.09 -10.86 -0.35
N THR A 89 10.35 -10.72 -0.70
CA THR A 89 11.35 -10.02 0.11
C THR A 89 11.98 -8.91 -0.71
N SER A 90 11.98 -7.68 -0.20
CA SER A 90 12.75 -6.58 -0.79
C SER A 90 14.14 -6.51 -0.16
N GLU A 91 15.06 -5.82 -0.81
CA GLU A 91 16.21 -5.23 -0.13
C GLU A 91 15.76 -4.27 0.98
N PRO A 92 16.64 -3.90 1.93
CA PRO A 92 16.31 -2.93 2.97
C PRO A 92 15.76 -1.62 2.39
N ILE A 93 14.51 -1.30 2.77
CA ILE A 93 13.83 -0.09 2.29
C ILE A 93 14.32 1.12 3.09
N THR A 94 14.95 2.07 2.39
CA THR A 94 15.39 3.34 2.99
C THR A 94 14.21 4.27 3.24
N GLY A 95 14.27 5.07 4.30
CA GLY A 95 13.23 6.08 4.61
C GLY A 95 12.05 5.52 5.40
N LEU A 96 12.05 4.24 5.78
CA LEU A 96 11.08 3.73 6.75
C LEU A 96 11.22 4.50 8.06
N LEU A 97 10.14 5.18 8.45
CA LEU A 97 10.10 5.93 9.70
C LEU A 97 9.98 4.91 10.84
N VAL A 98 11.06 4.72 11.59
CA VAL A 98 10.98 4.06 12.88
C VAL A 98 10.30 5.02 13.85
N CYS A 99 9.26 4.54 14.53
CA CYS A 99 8.71 5.27 15.67
C CYS A 99 9.81 5.35 16.73
N SER A 100 10.50 6.49 16.82
CA SER A 100 11.40 6.77 17.92
C SER A 100 10.55 7.03 19.15
N LEU A 101 10.16 5.97 19.86
CA LEU A 101 9.76 6.11 21.25
C LEU A 101 11.03 6.52 22.00
N LEU A 102 11.10 7.80 22.37
CA LEU A 102 12.04 8.27 23.38
C LEU A 102 11.86 7.41 24.63
N ILE A 103 12.86 6.56 24.91
CA ILE A 103 13.12 6.01 26.24
C ILE A 103 14.18 6.91 26.88
#